data_AF-A0A023G371-F1
#
_entry.id   AF-A0A023G371-F1
#
_cell.length_a   1.000
_cell.length_b   1.000
_cell.length_c   1.000
_cell.angle_alpha   90.00
_cell.angle_beta   90.00
_cell.angle_gamma   90.00
#
_symmetry.space_group_name_H-M   'P 1'
#
loop_
_entity.id
_entity.type
_entity.pdbx_description
1 polymer ?
#
loop_
_entity_poly.entity_id
_entity_poly.type
_entity_poly.pdbx_seq_one_letter_code
_entity_poly.pdbx_strand_id
1 'polypeptide(L)'
;STHGDDETNAPNRVRPRTVSVWLNQQRGNWTPPDSKHLHELGSLNLLSQKYESLDYDTCENSLYVAEQLTTTFTEIRNTNWKRWFIILIIGILTALTACTIDICIEVISDLKFQLLKKWINKCIRKDCIILPFLSWVGMNAAAVLLGAILVAYIAPVAAASGIPVIKCYLNGVKVPQVVRFKTLVIKAI
;
A
#
# COMPACT_ATOMS: atom_id res chain seq x y z
N SER A 1 47.91 -46.12 -46.77
CA SER A 1 46.67 -46.58 -46.15
C SER A 1 46.41 -45.72 -44.93
N THR A 2 45.56 -44.69 -45.08
CA THR A 2 44.21 -44.60 -44.46
C THR A 2 44.33 -44.37 -42.95
N HIS A 3 43.79 -43.33 -42.31
CA HIS A 3 42.66 -42.42 -42.55
C HIS A 3 42.76 -41.39 -41.40
N GLY A 4 42.68 -40.07 -41.62
CA GLY A 4 41.51 -39.23 -41.27
C GLY A 4 41.58 -38.73 -39.80
N ASP A 5 41.24 -37.50 -39.40
CA ASP A 5 40.73 -36.30 -40.06
C ASP A 5 40.99 -35.10 -39.12
N ASP A 6 41.07 -33.92 -39.74
CA ASP A 6 40.72 -32.57 -39.27
C ASP A 6 41.40 -31.92 -38.04
N GLU A 7 42.39 -31.09 -38.40
CA GLU A 7 42.60 -29.72 -37.89
C GLU A 7 41.27 -28.95 -37.72
N THR A 8 41.07 -28.34 -36.55
CA THR A 8 40.69 -26.92 -36.49
C THR A 8 41.28 -26.25 -35.25
N ASN A 9 41.86 -25.09 -35.51
CA ASN A 9 42.74 -24.30 -34.67
C ASN A 9 41.97 -23.16 -33.98
N ALA A 10 42.17 -23.04 -32.66
CA ALA A 10 42.02 -21.85 -31.78
C ALA A 10 40.61 -21.26 -31.47
N PRO A 11 40.42 -20.47 -30.37
CA PRO A 11 41.40 -19.99 -29.37
C PRO A 11 41.04 -20.22 -27.88
N ASN A 12 42.09 -20.07 -27.06
CA ASN A 12 42.09 -19.89 -25.60
C ASN A 12 40.88 -19.15 -25.02
N ARG A 13 40.04 -19.85 -24.24
CA ARG A 13 39.14 -19.23 -23.25
C ARG A 13 39.74 -19.40 -21.87
N VAL A 14 40.46 -18.37 -21.43
CA VAL A 14 40.90 -18.18 -20.04
C VAL A 14 39.67 -18.32 -19.13
N ARG A 15 39.54 -19.44 -18.40
CA ARG A 15 38.56 -19.52 -17.32
C ARG A 15 39.04 -18.57 -16.21
N PRO A 16 38.23 -17.58 -15.79
CA PRO A 16 38.65 -16.69 -14.72
C PRO A 16 38.86 -17.51 -13.44
N ARG A 17 40.11 -17.59 -12.96
CA ARG A 17 40.48 -18.24 -11.68
C ARG A 17 39.75 -17.67 -10.47
N THR A 18 39.05 -16.54 -10.62
CA THR A 18 38.29 -15.88 -9.57
C THR A 18 37.05 -16.66 -9.14
N VAL A 19 36.27 -17.26 -10.06
CA VAL A 19 34.99 -17.92 -9.70
C VAL A 19 35.18 -19.15 -8.81
N SER A 20 36.25 -19.92 -9.05
CA SER A 20 36.61 -21.08 -8.22
C SER A 20 37.10 -20.71 -6.82
N VAL A 21 37.64 -19.49 -6.65
CA VAL A 21 38.07 -18.98 -5.33
C VAL A 21 36.87 -18.52 -4.50
N TRP A 22 35.87 -17.88 -5.13
CA TRP A 22 34.63 -17.47 -4.45
C TRP A 22 33.77 -18.66 -3.99
N LEU A 23 33.69 -19.74 -4.78
CA LEU A 23 32.93 -20.94 -4.42
C LEU A 23 33.57 -21.78 -3.30
N ASN A 24 34.91 -21.73 -3.15
CA ASN A 24 35.59 -22.43 -2.06
C ASN A 24 35.69 -21.60 -0.77
N GLN A 25 35.66 -20.26 -0.85
CA GLN A 25 35.67 -19.41 0.34
C GLN A 25 34.37 -19.50 1.16
N GLN A 26 33.25 -19.90 0.55
CA GLN A 26 31.97 -20.05 1.25
C GLN A 26 31.70 -21.45 1.82
N ARG A 27 32.66 -22.39 1.74
CA ARG A 27 32.51 -23.76 2.27
C ARG A 27 33.15 -24.00 3.64
N GLY A 28 33.71 -22.96 4.26
CA GLY A 28 34.59 -23.10 5.43
C GLY A 28 34.00 -22.84 6.81
N ASN A 29 32.75 -22.39 6.96
CA ASN A 29 32.20 -22.14 8.30
C ASN A 29 30.66 -22.08 8.33
N TRP A 30 30.00 -23.21 8.12
CA TRP A 30 28.55 -23.31 8.28
C TRP A 30 28.22 -23.63 9.74
N THR A 31 28.08 -22.60 10.57
CA THR A 31 27.47 -22.75 11.90
C THR A 31 25.96 -22.90 11.73
N PRO A 32 25.31 -23.90 12.35
CA PRO A 32 23.86 -24.04 12.26
C PRO A 32 23.21 -22.73 12.74
N PRO A 33 22.25 -22.17 11.98
CA PRO A 33 21.58 -20.94 12.38
C PRO A 33 20.90 -21.18 13.73
N ASP A 34 21.08 -20.24 14.65
CA ASP A 34 20.42 -20.27 15.95
C ASP A 34 18.91 -20.49 15.78
N SER A 35 18.28 -21.19 16.73
CA SER A 35 16.84 -21.49 16.71
C SER A 35 15.96 -20.24 16.48
N LYS A 36 16.43 -19.06 16.91
CA LYS A 36 15.80 -17.76 16.63
C LYS A 36 15.80 -17.41 15.14
N HIS A 37 16.91 -17.61 14.44
CA HIS A 37 17.03 -17.38 13.00
C HIS A 37 16.19 -18.37 12.19
N LEU A 38 16.08 -19.63 12.63
CA LEU A 38 15.21 -20.62 11.97
C LEU A 38 13.72 -20.26 12.07
N HIS A 39 13.29 -19.75 13.23
CA HIS A 39 11.93 -19.26 13.41
C HIS A 39 11.66 -17.99 12.57
N GLU A 40 12.64 -17.09 12.49
CA GLU A 40 12.56 -15.89 11.63
C GLU A 40 12.48 -16.27 10.16
N LEU A 41 13.36 -17.15 9.67
CA LEU A 41 13.34 -17.69 8.31
C LEU A 41 12.01 -18.39 8.00
N GLY A 42 11.47 -19.19 8.91
CA GLY A 42 10.16 -19.82 8.75
C GLY A 42 9.03 -18.80 8.63
N SER A 43 9.04 -17.75 9.47
CA SER A 43 8.07 -16.67 9.43
C SER A 43 8.16 -15.83 8.14
N LEU A 44 9.37 -15.57 7.65
CA LEU A 44 9.62 -14.85 6.40
C LEU A 44 9.17 -15.66 5.19
N ASN A 45 9.38 -16.98 5.19
CA ASN A 45 8.88 -17.87 4.14
C ASN A 45 7.34 -17.89 4.10
N LEU A 46 6.68 -17.92 5.27
CA LEU A 46 5.21 -17.83 5.35
C LEU A 46 4.70 -16.49 4.79
N LEU A 47 5.35 -15.38 5.16
CA LEU A 47 5.02 -14.06 4.64
C LEU A 47 5.26 -13.96 3.13
N SER A 48 6.40 -14.45 2.64
CA SER A 48 6.74 -14.47 1.21
C SER A 48 5.75 -15.29 0.39
N GLN A 49 5.19 -16.38 0.93
CA GLN A 49 4.17 -17.17 0.23
C GLN A 49 2.82 -16.43 0.13
N LYS A 50 2.57 -15.44 1.01
CA LYS A 50 1.33 -14.66 1.04
C LYS A 50 1.40 -13.39 0.17
N TYR A 51 2.59 -12.88 -0.12
CA TYR A 51 2.82 -11.67 -0.92
C TYR A 51 3.49 -12.03 -2.25
N GLU A 52 2.76 -11.86 -3.34
CA GLU A 52 3.29 -12.06 -4.70
C GLU A 52 3.92 -10.77 -5.23
N SER A 53 4.76 -10.87 -6.25
CA SER A 53 5.22 -9.69 -7.01
C SER A 53 4.12 -9.19 -7.94
N LEU A 54 4.17 -7.90 -8.28
CA LEU A 54 3.32 -7.28 -9.29
C LEU A 54 4.06 -7.27 -10.62
N ASP A 55 3.44 -7.85 -11.66
CA ASP A 55 4.00 -7.87 -13.01
C ASP A 55 3.77 -6.51 -13.69
N TYR A 56 4.75 -5.60 -13.55
CA TYR A 56 4.73 -4.30 -14.23
C TYR A 56 5.14 -4.38 -15.70
N ASP A 57 5.92 -5.39 -16.07
CA ASP A 57 6.38 -5.57 -17.44
C ASP A 57 5.25 -6.10 -18.32
N THR A 58 4.96 -5.37 -19.38
CA THR A 58 4.07 -5.84 -20.44
C THR A 58 4.75 -6.99 -21.18
N CYS A 59 4.12 -8.17 -21.19
CA CYS A 59 4.62 -9.30 -21.97
C CYS A 59 4.52 -9.00 -23.47
N GLU A 60 5.65 -8.83 -24.13
CA GLU A 60 5.74 -8.65 -25.58
C GLU A 60 5.58 -9.99 -26.32
N ASN A 61 4.35 -10.49 -26.39
CA ASN A 61 4.02 -11.67 -27.17
C ASN A 61 3.73 -11.30 -28.64
N SER A 62 3.90 -12.24 -29.58
CA SER A 62 3.57 -12.04 -31.00
C SER A 62 2.12 -11.60 -31.22
N LEU A 63 1.19 -12.03 -30.34
CA LEU A 63 -0.21 -11.58 -30.32
C LEU A 63 -0.36 -10.10 -29.95
N TYR A 64 0.43 -9.62 -28.98
CA TYR A 64 0.40 -8.21 -28.55
C TYR A 64 0.94 -7.28 -29.64
N VAL A 65 2.01 -7.71 -30.31
CA VAL A 65 2.58 -6.99 -31.46
C VAL A 65 1.59 -6.93 -32.61
N ALA A 66 0.90 -8.04 -32.92
CA ALA A 66 -0.14 -8.07 -33.96
C ALA A 66 -1.29 -7.10 -33.65
N GLU A 67 -1.72 -7.02 -32.39
CA GLU A 67 -2.76 -6.07 -31.94
C GLU A 67 -2.30 -4.61 -32.06
N GLN A 68 -1.07 -4.30 -31.67
CA GLN A 68 -0.50 -2.96 -31.80
C GLN A 68 -0.42 -2.51 -33.26
N LEU A 69 -0.10 -3.41 -34.19
CA LEU A 69 -0.07 -3.11 -35.62
C LEU A 69 -1.46 -2.83 -36.20
N THR A 70 -2.52 -3.40 -35.59
CA THR A 70 -3.92 -3.13 -35.97
C THR A 70 -4.54 -1.93 -35.24
N THR A 71 -3.87 -1.42 -34.20
CA THR A 71 -4.40 -0.34 -33.36
C THR A 71 -4.47 0.97 -34.14
N THR A 72 -5.67 1.55 -34.22
CA THR A 72 -5.91 2.77 -35.00
C THR A 72 -5.67 4.03 -34.16
N PHE A 73 -5.28 5.15 -34.79
CA PHE A 73 -5.13 6.47 -34.12
C PHE A 73 -6.36 6.88 -33.28
N THR A 74 -7.56 6.52 -33.72
CA THR A 74 -8.82 6.76 -32.99
C THR A 74 -8.89 6.00 -31.67
N GLU A 75 -8.37 4.78 -31.62
CA GLU A 75 -8.33 3.94 -30.41
C GLU A 75 -7.30 4.46 -29.41
N ILE A 76 -6.13 4.89 -29.89
CA ILE A 76 -5.11 5.54 -29.07
C ILE A 76 -5.70 6.80 -28.40
N ARG A 77 -6.41 7.63 -29.17
CA ARG A 77 -7.07 8.83 -28.66
C ARG A 77 -8.13 8.50 -27.61
N ASN A 78 -8.95 7.48 -27.86
CA ASN A 78 -9.99 7.06 -26.92
C ASN A 78 -9.39 6.52 -25.60
N THR A 79 -8.31 5.73 -25.68
CA THR A 79 -7.59 5.22 -24.50
C THR A 79 -6.99 6.34 -23.66
N ASN A 80 -6.39 7.35 -24.30
CA ASN A 80 -5.87 8.51 -23.59
C ASN A 80 -6.98 9.30 -22.89
N TRP A 81 -8.10 9.54 -23.57
CA TRP A 81 -9.25 10.23 -22.97
C TRP A 81 -9.81 9.49 -21.76
N LYS A 82 -9.92 8.15 -21.82
CA LYS A 82 -10.35 7.33 -20.68
C LYS A 82 -9.40 7.46 -19.49
N ARG A 83 -8.08 7.50 -19.70
CA ARG A 83 -7.09 7.69 -18.63
C ARG A 83 -7.28 9.04 -17.93
N TRP A 84 -7.42 10.13 -18.70
CA TRP A 84 -7.68 11.47 -18.16
C TRP A 84 -9.00 11.53 -17.37
N PHE A 85 -10.05 10.89 -17.89
CA PHE A 85 -11.35 10.82 -17.22
C PHE A 85 -11.28 10.08 -15.88
N ILE A 86 -10.54 8.98 -15.80
CA ILE A 86 -10.33 8.23 -14.55
C ILE A 86 -9.60 9.09 -13.50
N ILE A 87 -8.55 9.82 -13.91
CA ILE A 87 -7.81 10.73 -13.01
C ILE A 87 -8.73 11.82 -12.45
N LEU A 88 -9.59 12.40 -13.30
CA LEU A 88 -10.55 13.41 -12.91
C LEU A 88 -11.55 12.88 -11.87
N ILE A 89 -12.11 11.69 -12.09
CA ILE A 89 -13.06 11.08 -11.15
C ILE A 89 -12.39 10.83 -9.79
N ILE A 90 -11.18 10.28 -9.77
CA ILE A 90 -10.44 10.03 -8.53
C ILE A 90 -10.21 11.35 -7.78
N GLY A 91 -9.89 12.42 -8.49
CA GLY A 91 -9.75 13.77 -7.91
C GLY A 91 -11.05 14.27 -7.27
N ILE A 92 -12.18 14.17 -7.97
CA ILE A 92 -13.49 14.61 -7.46
C ILE A 92 -13.89 13.82 -6.20
N LEU A 93 -13.74 12.50 -6.24
CA LEU A 93 -14.07 11.64 -5.09
C LEU A 93 -13.21 12.00 -3.88
N THR A 94 -11.90 12.19 -4.09
CA THR A 94 -10.97 12.57 -3.00
C THR A 94 -11.33 13.93 -2.42
N ALA A 95 -11.64 14.92 -3.26
CA ALA A 95 -12.06 16.24 -2.81
C ALA A 95 -13.37 16.20 -2.00
N LEU A 96 -14.38 15.45 -2.47
CA LEU A 96 -15.64 15.28 -1.76
C LEU A 96 -15.44 14.66 -0.38
N THR A 97 -14.57 13.65 -0.27
CA THR A 97 -14.25 13.05 1.03
C THR A 97 -13.56 14.01 1.96
N ALA A 98 -12.59 14.80 1.47
CA ALA A 98 -11.92 15.81 2.27
C ALA A 98 -12.90 16.88 2.78
N CYS A 99 -13.76 17.42 1.90
CA CYS A 99 -14.78 18.39 2.29
C CYS A 99 -15.79 17.82 3.30
N THR A 100 -16.17 16.55 3.16
CA THR A 100 -17.09 15.90 4.11
C THR A 100 -16.47 15.83 5.51
N ILE A 101 -15.20 15.42 5.58
CA ILE A 101 -14.45 15.37 6.84
C ILE A 101 -14.33 16.76 7.47
N ASP A 102 -13.98 17.78 6.67
CA ASP A 102 -13.84 19.16 7.16
C ASP A 102 -15.16 19.69 7.71
N ILE A 103 -16.28 19.51 6.99
CA ILE A 103 -17.62 19.93 7.44
C ILE A 103 -18.01 19.19 8.73
N CYS A 104 -17.75 17.88 8.82
CA CYS A 104 -18.03 17.11 10.03
C CYS A 104 -17.26 17.66 11.24
N ILE A 105 -15.97 17.98 11.08
CA ILE A 105 -15.13 18.56 12.14
C ILE A 105 -15.67 19.93 12.56
N GLU A 106 -16.08 20.76 11.61
CA GLU A 106 -16.62 22.10 11.87
C GLU A 106 -17.92 22.02 12.68
N VAL A 107 -18.88 21.19 12.25
CA VAL A 107 -20.17 21.02 12.94
C VAL A 107 -19.98 20.46 14.36
N ILE A 108 -19.11 19.46 14.53
CA ILE A 108 -18.83 18.88 15.86
C ILE A 108 -18.15 19.91 16.76
N SER A 109 -17.20 20.69 16.23
CA SER A 109 -16.50 21.73 16.96
C SER A 109 -17.45 22.83 17.40
N ASP A 110 -18.30 23.31 16.51
CA ASP A 110 -19.30 24.34 16.81
C ASP A 110 -20.31 23.88 17.86
N LEU A 111 -20.83 22.66 17.72
CA LEU A 111 -21.75 22.09 18.71
C LEU A 111 -21.09 22.00 20.10
N LYS A 112 -19.85 21.54 20.13
CA LYS A 112 -19.04 21.42 21.35
C LYS A 112 -18.78 22.78 22.00
N PHE A 113 -18.43 23.81 21.23
CA PHE A 113 -18.21 25.15 21.75
C PHE A 113 -19.51 25.80 22.23
N GLN A 114 -20.63 25.63 21.51
CA GLN A 114 -21.93 26.15 21.93
C GLN A 114 -22.42 25.50 23.23
N LEU A 115 -22.27 24.17 23.35
CA LEU A 115 -22.54 23.47 24.60
C LEU A 115 -21.60 23.98 25.69
N LEU A 116 -20.29 23.95 25.50
CA LEU A 116 -19.34 24.41 26.51
C LEU A 116 -19.66 25.83 27.01
N LYS A 117 -19.94 26.78 26.12
CA LYS A 117 -20.32 28.16 26.49
C LYS A 117 -21.57 28.20 27.38
N LYS A 118 -22.61 27.43 27.04
CA LYS A 118 -23.84 27.35 27.87
C LYS A 118 -23.55 26.78 29.27
N TRP A 119 -22.73 25.73 29.35
CA TRP A 119 -22.42 25.07 30.62
C TRP A 119 -21.47 25.89 31.50
N ILE A 120 -20.46 26.54 30.92
CA ILE A 120 -19.54 27.45 31.61
C ILE A 120 -20.30 28.66 32.16
N ASN A 121 -21.13 29.34 31.35
CA ASN A 121 -21.88 30.52 31.82
C ASN A 121 -22.80 30.20 33.02
N LYS A 122 -23.34 28.97 33.07
CA LYS A 122 -24.18 28.53 34.19
C LYS A 122 -23.36 28.14 35.43
N CYS A 123 -22.15 27.60 35.26
CA CYS A 123 -21.27 27.18 36.35
C CYS A 123 -20.41 28.30 36.94
N ILE A 124 -20.08 29.34 36.17
CA ILE A 124 -19.25 30.47 36.64
C ILE A 124 -19.91 31.22 37.81
N ARG A 125 -21.25 31.18 37.88
CA ARG A 125 -22.04 31.74 38.98
C ARG A 125 -22.08 30.86 40.24
N LYS A 126 -21.54 29.64 40.19
CA LYS A 126 -21.65 28.62 41.26
C LYS A 126 -20.29 27.99 41.63
N ASP A 127 -19.17 28.54 41.17
CA ASP A 127 -17.79 28.03 41.41
C ASP A 127 -17.55 26.55 41.04
N CYS A 128 -18.33 26.00 40.10
CA CYS A 128 -18.28 24.58 39.73
C CYS A 128 -17.49 24.34 38.41
N ILE A 129 -16.20 24.65 38.36
CA ILE A 129 -15.38 24.58 37.13
C ILE A 129 -15.08 23.12 36.68
N ILE A 130 -15.11 22.15 37.60
CA ILE A 130 -14.77 20.75 37.30
C ILE A 130 -15.83 20.04 36.43
N LEU A 131 -17.12 20.37 36.59
CA LEU A 131 -18.21 19.78 35.81
C LEU A 131 -18.12 20.09 34.29
N PRO A 132 -17.96 21.35 33.84
CA PRO A 132 -17.82 21.65 32.42
C PRO A 132 -16.53 21.07 31.83
N PHE A 133 -15.46 20.92 32.62
CA PHE A 133 -14.24 20.25 32.18
C PHE A 133 -14.45 18.76 31.90
N LEU A 134 -15.10 18.03 32.83
CA LEU A 134 -15.42 16.61 32.64
C LEU A 134 -16.40 16.41 31.46
N SER A 135 -17.39 17.29 31.33
CA SER A 135 -18.35 17.29 30.21
C SER A 135 -17.66 17.56 28.87
N TRP A 136 -16.72 18.50 28.83
CA TRP A 136 -15.90 18.76 27.64
C TRP A 136 -15.14 17.51 27.21
N VAL A 137 -14.39 16.87 28.11
CA VAL A 137 -13.64 15.64 27.82
C VAL A 137 -14.59 14.52 27.39
N GLY A 138 -15.72 14.36 28.09
CA GLY A 138 -16.74 13.36 27.78
C GLY A 138 -17.36 13.52 26.39
N MET A 139 -17.64 14.75 25.95
CA MET A 139 -18.14 15.01 24.60
C MET A 139 -17.11 14.71 23.51
N ASN A 140 -15.83 15.04 23.73
CA ASN A 140 -14.76 14.65 22.79
C ASN A 140 -14.64 13.13 22.72
N ALA A 141 -14.62 12.46 23.86
CA ALA A 141 -14.52 11.00 23.94
C ALA A 141 -15.72 10.33 23.25
N ALA A 142 -16.94 10.81 23.48
CA ALA A 142 -18.15 10.29 22.83
C ALA A 142 -18.13 10.49 21.31
N ALA A 143 -17.71 11.66 20.82
CA ALA A 143 -17.60 11.93 19.39
C ALA A 143 -16.56 11.02 18.72
N VAL A 144 -15.38 10.86 19.33
CA VAL A 144 -14.33 9.96 18.84
C VAL A 144 -14.77 8.51 18.90
N LEU A 145 -15.49 8.10 19.95
CA LEU A 145 -15.94 6.72 20.13
C LEU A 145 -17.02 6.36 19.11
N LEU A 146 -17.96 7.27 18.81
CA LEU A 146 -18.94 7.07 17.73
C LEU A 146 -18.26 6.98 16.36
N GLY A 147 -17.30 7.86 16.07
CA GLY A 147 -16.50 7.79 14.83
C GLY A 147 -15.69 6.50 14.75
N ALA A 148 -15.04 6.09 15.83
CA ALA A 148 -14.25 4.88 15.90
C ALA A 148 -15.11 3.62 15.73
N ILE A 149 -16.31 3.57 16.32
CA ILE A 149 -17.26 2.47 16.11
C ILE A 149 -17.68 2.43 14.63
N LEU A 150 -18.08 3.56 14.06
CA LEU A 150 -18.51 3.63 12.67
C LEU A 150 -17.40 3.10 11.73
N VAL A 151 -16.17 3.58 11.91
CA VAL A 151 -14.99 3.16 11.13
C VAL A 151 -14.65 1.68 11.38
N ALA A 152 -14.68 1.22 12.63
CA ALA A 152 -14.32 -0.16 12.98
C ALA A 152 -15.29 -1.21 12.43
N TYR A 153 -16.60 -0.92 12.38
CA TYR A 153 -17.60 -1.83 11.85
C TYR A 153 -17.70 -1.80 10.31
N ILE A 154 -17.40 -0.65 9.70
CA ILE A 154 -17.56 -0.45 8.26
C ILE A 154 -16.24 -0.78 7.51
N ALA A 155 -15.07 -0.35 7.99
CA ALA A 155 -13.75 -0.73 7.47
C ALA A 155 -12.69 -0.97 8.57
N PRO A 156 -12.60 -2.19 9.13
CA PRO A 156 -11.50 -2.53 10.04
C PRO A 156 -10.11 -2.47 9.36
N VAL A 157 -10.07 -2.52 8.02
CA VAL A 157 -8.83 -2.43 7.21
C VAL A 157 -8.35 -0.98 7.02
N ALA A 158 -9.21 0.02 7.29
CA ALA A 158 -8.88 1.45 7.14
C ALA A 158 -8.24 2.06 8.40
N ALA A 159 -8.10 1.31 9.49
CA ALA A 159 -7.52 1.78 10.76
C ALA A 159 -6.03 2.18 10.67
N ALA A 160 -5.39 2.05 9.51
CA ALA A 160 -4.00 2.42 9.27
C ALA A 160 -3.87 3.50 8.19
N SER A 161 -2.89 4.40 8.36
CA SER A 161 -2.53 5.52 7.47
C SER A 161 -2.47 5.17 5.97
N GLY A 162 -2.27 3.89 5.62
CA GLY A 162 -2.26 3.41 4.23
C GLY A 162 -0.98 3.78 3.46
N ILE A 163 -0.21 4.76 3.92
CA ILE A 163 1.11 5.13 3.38
C ILE A 163 2.05 3.91 3.26
N PRO A 164 2.26 3.04 4.28
CA PRO A 164 3.15 1.89 4.13
C PRO A 164 2.63 0.88 3.10
N VAL A 165 1.31 0.70 3.02
CA VAL A 165 0.67 -0.22 2.05
C VAL A 165 0.88 0.26 0.62
N ILE A 166 0.71 1.56 0.38
CA ILE A 166 0.94 2.18 -0.94
C ILE A 166 2.42 2.09 -1.32
N LYS A 167 3.34 2.32 -0.36
CA LYS A 167 4.78 2.14 -0.60
C LYS A 167 5.13 0.71 -1.00
N CYS A 168 4.59 -0.30 -0.30
CA CYS A 168 4.78 -1.71 -0.67
C CYS A 168 4.18 -2.02 -2.06
N TYR A 169 3.01 -1.47 -2.36
CA TYR A 169 2.38 -1.63 -3.67
C TYR A 169 3.24 -1.06 -4.80
N LEU A 170 3.77 0.16 -4.64
CA LEU A 170 4.66 0.80 -5.63
C LEU A 170 6.02 0.10 -5.77
N ASN A 171 6.49 -0.59 -4.72
CA ASN A 171 7.69 -1.44 -4.78
C ASN A 171 7.44 -2.78 -5.49
N GLY A 172 6.24 -3.01 -6.02
CA GLY A 172 5.90 -4.24 -6.74
C GLY A 172 5.50 -5.40 -5.85
N VAL A 173 5.11 -5.14 -4.59
CA VAL A 173 4.49 -6.17 -3.75
C VAL A 173 2.98 -6.15 -3.97
N LYS A 174 2.44 -7.23 -4.54
CA LYS A 174 1.00 -7.45 -4.68
C LYS A 174 0.42 -7.71 -3.31
N VAL A 175 -0.17 -6.67 -2.72
CA VAL A 175 -0.90 -6.78 -1.47
C VAL A 175 -2.28 -7.37 -1.78
N PRO A 176 -2.59 -8.62 -1.35
CA PRO A 176 -3.91 -9.20 -1.59
C PRO A 176 -4.98 -8.36 -0.87
N GLN A 177 -6.09 -8.09 -1.57
CA GLN A 177 -7.30 -7.38 -1.10
C GLN A 177 -7.34 -5.82 -1.17
N VAL A 178 -6.31 -5.09 -1.59
CA VAL A 178 -6.39 -3.61 -1.66
C VAL A 178 -7.20 -3.06 -2.85
N VAL A 179 -7.43 -3.87 -3.89
CA VAL A 179 -8.02 -3.42 -5.17
C VAL A 179 -9.54 -3.62 -5.28
N ARG A 180 -10.24 -4.08 -4.24
CA ARG A 180 -11.71 -4.16 -4.27
C ARG A 180 -12.27 -2.74 -4.14
N PHE A 181 -12.90 -2.21 -5.17
CA PHE A 181 -13.54 -0.88 -5.16
C PHE A 181 -14.46 -0.64 -3.95
N LYS A 182 -15.06 -1.72 -3.41
CA LYS A 182 -15.82 -1.72 -2.16
C LYS A 182 -15.02 -1.23 -0.95
N THR A 183 -13.74 -1.54 -0.80
CA THR A 183 -12.92 -1.07 0.34
C THR A 183 -12.49 0.40 0.22
N LEU A 184 -12.49 0.98 -0.98
CA LEU A 184 -12.14 2.39 -1.20
C LEU A 184 -13.31 3.33 -0.84
N VAL A 185 -14.53 2.96 -1.23
CA VAL A 185 -15.77 3.70 -0.87
C VAL A 185 -16.02 3.66 0.63
N ILE A 186 -15.59 2.60 1.30
CA ILE A 186 -15.74 2.41 2.74
C ILE A 186 -14.65 3.17 3.53
N LYS A 187 -13.47 3.42 2.94
CA LYS A 187 -12.40 4.26 3.55
C LYS A 187 -12.72 5.76 3.52
N ALA A 188 -13.67 6.16 2.69
CA ALA A 188 -14.08 7.54 2.44
C ALA A 188 -15.09 8.10 3.47
N ILE A 189 -15.62 7.24 4.35
CA ILE A 189 -16.65 7.54 5.37
C ILE A 189 -16.01 7.29 6.74
#